data_AF-A0A183E2K6-F1
#
_entry.id   AF-A0A183E2K6-F1
#
_cell.length_a   1.000
_cell.length_b   1.000
_cell.length_c   1.000
_cell.angle_alpha   90.00
_cell.angle_beta   90.00
_cell.angle_gamma   90.00
#
_symmetry.space_group_name_H-M   'P 1'
#
loop_
_entity.id
_entity.type
_entity.pdbx_description
1 polymer ?
#
loop_
_entity_poly.entity_id
_entity_poly.type
_entity_poly.pdbx_seq_one_letter_code
_entity_poly.pdbx_strand_id
1 'polypeptide(L)'
;MIIDVLCNSNGTFFSDTPVEDVCAKKQSDCLRNVENRINLGLERQLNVVVGYIRFLLSSEQKKTDFRPEDENQQVTAMSCVSFSKSFCLALDYFTACAVVVKYLTAEVQIIRDSLDGGNLTSIMLEFGRRFYKVFLNHIYQFTYNSQGAMLLLCDINEYRKCVMSWKIPDVDKQFESLHALANLLVVVPENLNEACSSQLLVDIDRTMVNSFIQLRVDYRSAKLHLNAV
;
A
#
# COMPACT_ATOMS: atom_id res chain seq x y z
N MET A 1 -16.69 -18.08 -2.72
CA MET A 1 -15.42 -18.33 -1.98
C MET A 1 -15.67 -18.99 -0.62
N ILE A 2 -16.77 -18.70 0.09
CA ILE A 2 -17.20 -19.46 1.29
C ILE A 2 -18.01 -20.72 0.92
N ILE A 3 -18.63 -20.74 -0.26
CA ILE A 3 -19.53 -21.82 -0.71
C ILE A 3 -18.81 -23.16 -0.94
N ASP A 4 -17.54 -23.17 -1.34
CA ASP A 4 -16.87 -24.42 -1.76
C ASP A 4 -16.61 -25.41 -0.62
N VAL A 5 -16.49 -24.93 0.62
CA VAL A 5 -16.24 -25.79 1.79
C VAL A 5 -17.54 -26.36 2.37
N LEU A 6 -18.63 -25.58 2.37
CA LEU A 6 -19.92 -26.02 2.89
C LEU A 6 -20.72 -26.87 1.88
N CYS A 7 -20.58 -26.62 0.57
CA CYS A 7 -21.25 -27.42 -0.46
C CYS A 7 -20.61 -28.80 -0.66
N ASN A 8 -19.30 -28.96 -0.43
CA ASN A 8 -18.58 -30.22 -0.63
C ASN A 8 -18.62 -31.18 0.57
N SER A 9 -19.44 -30.88 1.59
CA SER A 9 -19.79 -31.84 2.63
C SER A 9 -20.74 -32.89 2.03
N ASN A 10 -20.15 -33.82 1.29
CA ASN A 10 -20.81 -34.90 0.57
C ASN A 10 -21.74 -35.72 1.48
N GLY A 11 -23.03 -35.70 1.15
CA GLY A 11 -24.08 -36.50 1.77
C GLY A 11 -25.44 -35.83 1.61
N THR A 12 -25.97 -35.78 0.38
CA THR A 12 -27.37 -35.39 0.18
C THR A 12 -28.27 -36.43 0.86
N PHE A 13 -28.84 -36.10 2.02
CA PHE A 13 -29.84 -36.92 2.72
C PHE A 13 -31.07 -37.28 1.86
N PHE A 14 -31.22 -36.63 0.69
CA PHE A 14 -32.40 -36.65 -0.16
C PHE A 14 -32.11 -37.08 -1.62
N SER A 15 -30.99 -37.76 -1.89
CA SER A 15 -30.69 -38.26 -3.23
C SER A 15 -31.81 -39.17 -3.75
N ASP A 16 -32.15 -39.02 -5.04
CA ASP A 16 -33.20 -39.78 -5.75
C ASP A 16 -34.62 -39.53 -5.21
N THR A 17 -34.85 -38.39 -4.55
CA THR A 17 -36.19 -38.01 -4.05
C THR A 17 -36.82 -36.90 -4.91
N PRO A 18 -38.16 -36.81 -5.00
CA PRO A 18 -38.83 -35.73 -5.74
C PRO A 18 -38.57 -34.31 -5.20
N VAL A 19 -37.97 -34.18 -4.01
CA VAL A 19 -37.68 -32.90 -3.34
C VAL A 19 -36.22 -32.48 -3.44
N GLU A 20 -35.37 -33.31 -4.05
CA GLU A 20 -33.92 -33.10 -4.14
C GLU A 20 -33.56 -31.74 -4.75
N ASP A 21 -34.10 -31.43 -5.92
CA ASP A 21 -33.86 -30.16 -6.64
C ASP A 21 -34.31 -28.94 -5.83
N VAL A 22 -35.44 -29.06 -5.13
CA VAL A 22 -35.99 -27.97 -4.31
C VAL A 22 -35.10 -27.71 -3.10
N CYS A 23 -34.63 -28.77 -2.44
CA CYS A 23 -33.70 -28.67 -1.31
C CYS A 23 -32.35 -28.13 -1.74
N ALA A 24 -31.77 -28.63 -2.83
CA ALA A 24 -30.49 -28.17 -3.36
C ALA A 24 -30.55 -26.68 -3.74
N LYS A 25 -31.62 -26.25 -4.41
CA LYS A 25 -31.83 -24.84 -4.74
C LYS A 25 -31.92 -23.97 -3.49
N LYS A 26 -32.71 -24.38 -2.49
CA LYS A 26 -32.88 -23.61 -1.24
C LYS A 26 -31.59 -23.53 -0.44
N GLN A 27 -30.79 -24.60 -0.43
CA GLN A 27 -29.46 -24.62 0.17
C GLN A 27 -28.53 -23.61 -0.52
N SER A 28 -28.44 -23.67 -1.86
CA SER A 28 -27.62 -22.74 -2.66
C SER A 28 -28.03 -21.28 -2.44
N ASP A 29 -29.34 -20.99 -2.46
CA ASP A 29 -29.87 -19.65 -2.23
C ASP A 29 -29.56 -19.12 -0.82
N CYS A 30 -29.68 -19.98 0.19
CA CYS A 30 -29.33 -19.64 1.58
C CYS A 30 -27.84 -19.32 1.71
N LEU A 31 -26.97 -20.20 1.21
CA LEU A 31 -25.52 -20.02 1.25
C LEU A 31 -25.08 -18.74 0.53
N ARG A 32 -25.66 -18.47 -0.64
CA ARG A 32 -25.41 -17.23 -1.39
C ARG A 32 -25.84 -15.98 -0.62
N ASN A 33 -26.97 -16.02 0.10
CA ASN A 33 -27.41 -14.90 0.92
C ASN A 33 -26.43 -14.62 2.07
N VAL A 34 -26.00 -15.68 2.78
CA VAL A 34 -25.02 -15.57 3.86
C VAL A 34 -23.70 -15.03 3.34
N GLU A 35 -23.19 -15.55 2.22
CA GLU A 35 -21.95 -15.08 1.59
C GLU A 35 -22.03 -13.60 1.21
N ASN A 36 -23.14 -13.15 0.62
CA ASN A 36 -23.34 -11.73 0.28
C ASN A 36 -23.30 -10.82 1.51
N ARG A 37 -23.88 -11.26 2.64
CA ARG A 37 -23.84 -10.49 3.89
C ARG A 37 -22.43 -10.43 4.48
N ILE A 38 -21.70 -11.54 4.44
CA ILE A 38 -20.30 -11.60 4.90
C ILE A 38 -19.42 -10.69 4.04
N ASN A 39 -19.53 -10.79 2.71
CA ASN A 39 -18.79 -9.93 1.78
C ASN A 39 -19.07 -8.45 2.01
N LEU A 40 -20.33 -8.08 2.24
CA LEU A 40 -20.69 -6.70 2.59
C LEU A 40 -20.07 -6.25 3.92
N GLY A 41 -20.02 -7.13 4.91
CA GLY A 41 -19.37 -6.88 6.20
C GLY A 41 -17.87 -6.65 6.05
N LEU A 42 -17.17 -7.55 5.35
CA LEU A 42 -15.73 -7.46 5.08
C LEU A 42 -15.39 -6.19 4.30
N GLU A 43 -16.17 -5.85 3.28
CA GLU A 43 -16.01 -4.62 2.51
C GLU A 43 -16.10 -3.37 3.39
N ARG A 44 -17.08 -3.32 4.29
CA ARG A 44 -17.22 -2.20 5.25
C ARG A 44 -16.04 -2.13 6.21
N GLN A 45 -15.58 -3.28 6.73
CA GLN A 45 -14.42 -3.31 7.63
C GLN A 45 -13.15 -2.84 6.93
N LEU A 46 -12.86 -3.33 5.72
CA LEU A 46 -11.72 -2.86 4.93
C LEU A 46 -11.78 -1.35 4.68
N ASN A 47 -12.96 -0.80 4.40
CA ASN A 47 -13.13 0.64 4.22
C ASN A 47 -12.83 1.43 5.50
N VAL A 48 -13.18 0.91 6.67
CA VAL A 48 -12.86 1.55 7.97
C VAL A 48 -11.36 1.50 8.23
N VAL A 49 -10.73 0.33 8.09
CA VAL A 49 -9.28 0.17 8.31
C VAL A 49 -8.47 1.08 7.38
N VAL A 50 -8.79 1.07 6.08
CA VAL A 50 -8.15 1.93 5.07
C VAL A 50 -8.44 3.40 5.32
N GLY A 51 -9.66 3.72 5.78
CA GLY A 51 -10.04 5.07 6.20
C GLY A 51 -9.19 5.58 7.36
N TYR A 52 -8.90 4.73 8.35
CA TYR A 52 -8.08 5.09 9.48
C TYR A 52 -6.60 5.26 9.10
N ILE A 53 -6.07 4.44 8.19
CA ILE A 53 -4.71 4.66 7.64
C ILE A 53 -4.61 6.04 7.00
N ARG A 54 -5.61 6.44 6.20
CA ARG A 54 -5.65 7.78 5.60
C ARG A 54 -5.67 8.87 6.66
N PHE A 55 -6.44 8.68 7.73
CA PHE A 55 -6.49 9.61 8.86
C PHE A 55 -5.11 9.76 9.50
N LEU A 56 -4.45 8.64 9.86
CA LEU A 56 -3.11 8.64 10.47
C LEU A 56 -2.08 9.36 9.59
N LEU A 57 -2.03 9.05 8.30
CA LEU A 57 -1.14 9.74 7.37
C LEU A 57 -1.41 11.25 7.33
N SER A 58 -2.68 11.66 7.39
CA SER A 58 -3.06 13.08 7.30
C SER A 58 -2.89 13.83 8.62
N SER A 59 -2.99 13.15 9.76
CA SER A 59 -2.88 13.77 11.10
C SER A 59 -1.44 13.86 11.57
N GLU A 60 -0.63 12.85 11.28
CA GLU A 60 0.73 12.74 11.80
C GLU A 60 1.78 13.37 10.86
N GLN A 61 1.53 13.42 9.54
CA GLN A 61 2.50 13.94 8.57
C GLN A 61 2.22 15.41 8.22
N LYS A 62 3.16 16.31 8.54
CA LYS A 62 3.06 17.73 8.24
C LYS A 62 3.51 18.02 6.81
N LYS A 63 2.94 19.06 6.19
CA LYS A 63 3.29 19.49 4.82
C LYS A 63 4.75 19.87 4.63
N THR A 64 5.43 20.27 5.70
CA THR A 64 6.84 20.66 5.70
C THR A 64 7.79 19.47 5.80
N ASP A 65 7.31 18.28 6.15
CA ASP A 65 8.17 17.14 6.45
C ASP A 65 8.94 16.65 5.23
N PHE A 66 8.46 16.89 4.01
CA PHE A 66 9.20 16.52 2.79
C PHE A 66 9.90 17.69 2.11
N ARG A 67 9.96 18.83 2.79
CA ARG A 67 10.68 20.03 2.34
C ARG A 67 11.38 20.70 3.53
N PRO A 68 12.38 20.04 4.14
CA PRO A 68 13.21 20.69 5.16
C PRO A 68 13.95 21.89 4.55
N GLU A 69 13.71 23.09 5.07
CA GLU A 69 14.32 24.34 4.56
C GLU A 69 15.47 24.82 5.45
N ASP A 70 15.33 24.73 6.78
CA ASP A 70 16.32 25.25 7.73
C ASP A 70 17.49 24.29 7.96
N GLU A 71 18.71 24.82 8.15
CA GLU A 71 19.94 24.02 8.37
C GLU A 71 19.78 22.94 9.45
N ASN A 72 19.10 23.27 10.56
CA ASN A 72 18.83 22.30 11.63
C ASN A 72 17.91 21.15 11.19
N GLN A 73 16.91 21.43 10.35
CA GLN A 73 16.02 20.40 9.79
C GLN A 73 16.78 19.54 8.78
N GLN A 74 17.67 20.15 7.99
CA GLN A 74 18.49 19.45 7.03
C GLN A 74 19.51 18.51 7.69
N VAL A 75 20.17 18.95 8.76
CA VAL A 75 21.08 18.11 9.56
C VAL A 75 20.33 16.95 10.22
N THR A 76 19.14 17.21 10.77
CA THR A 76 18.26 16.19 11.33
C THR A 76 17.84 15.17 10.27
N ALA A 77 17.41 15.63 9.09
CA ALA A 77 17.07 14.79 7.94
C ALA A 77 18.27 13.93 7.48
N MET A 78 19.46 14.51 7.37
CA MET A 78 20.66 13.76 6.97
C MET A 78 21.04 12.70 8.01
N SER A 79 20.86 13.01 9.29
CA SER A 79 21.15 12.08 10.39
C SER A 79 20.20 10.89 10.40
N CYS A 80 18.91 11.09 10.13
CA CYS A 80 17.98 9.95 10.05
C CYS A 80 18.23 9.05 8.82
N VAL A 81 18.71 9.60 7.71
CA VAL A 81 19.12 8.78 6.55
C VAL A 81 20.38 7.95 6.85
N SER A 82 21.26 8.45 7.71
CA SER A 82 22.58 7.84 7.99
C SER A 82 22.59 6.88 9.19
N PHE A 83 21.63 7.00 10.11
CA PHE A 83 21.58 6.23 11.36
C PHE A 83 20.45 5.20 11.41
N SER A 84 20.56 4.25 12.35
CA SER A 84 19.56 3.20 12.58
C SER A 84 18.17 3.77 12.87
N LYS A 85 17.12 3.03 12.49
CA LYS A 85 15.69 3.33 12.71
C LYS A 85 15.36 3.79 14.13
N SER A 86 16.05 3.25 15.15
CA SER A 86 15.89 3.67 16.56
C SER A 86 16.25 5.13 16.82
N PHE A 87 17.18 5.71 16.06
CA PHE A 87 17.55 7.12 16.16
C PHE A 87 16.52 8.04 15.50
N CYS A 88 15.95 7.61 14.36
CA CYS A 88 14.90 8.34 13.63
C CYS A 88 13.59 8.47 14.43
N LEU A 89 13.23 7.42 15.17
CA LEU A 89 12.06 7.41 16.06
C LEU A 89 12.18 8.42 17.20
N ALA A 90 13.40 8.78 17.61
CA ALA A 90 13.63 9.77 18.66
C ALA A 90 13.50 11.23 18.18
N LEU A 91 13.43 11.46 16.86
CA LEU A 91 13.52 12.79 16.25
C LEU A 91 12.20 13.28 15.61
N ASP A 92 11.05 12.73 16.02
CA ASP A 92 9.69 13.04 15.51
C ASP A 92 9.47 12.88 13.98
N TYR A 93 10.53 12.63 13.20
CA TYR A 93 10.48 12.55 11.74
C TYR A 93 9.80 11.28 11.23
N PHE A 94 9.91 10.18 11.98
CA PHE A 94 9.39 8.87 11.59
C PHE A 94 8.02 8.56 12.21
N THR A 95 7.32 9.57 12.71
CA THR A 95 6.11 9.41 13.53
C THR A 95 4.95 8.84 12.73
N ALA A 96 4.61 9.44 11.59
CA ALA A 96 3.52 8.98 10.74
C ALA A 96 3.77 7.55 10.22
N CYS A 97 4.95 7.29 9.64
CA CYS A 97 5.30 5.96 9.14
C CYS A 97 5.25 4.90 10.25
N ALA A 98 5.82 5.17 11.42
CA ALA A 98 5.84 4.22 12.53
C ALA A 98 4.43 3.91 13.06
N VAL A 99 3.60 4.93 13.23
CA VAL A 99 2.21 4.75 13.71
C VAL A 99 1.40 3.95 12.70
N VAL A 100 1.52 4.23 11.41
CA VAL A 100 0.84 3.46 10.35
C VAL A 100 1.34 2.01 10.32
N VAL A 101 2.65 1.76 10.37
CA VAL A 101 3.20 0.39 10.39
C VAL A 101 2.72 -0.39 11.60
N LYS A 102 2.67 0.24 12.78
CA LYS A 102 2.12 -0.37 14.00
C LYS A 102 0.66 -0.75 13.81
N TYR A 103 -0.15 0.16 13.27
CA TYR A 103 -1.56 -0.08 13.00
C TYR A 103 -1.77 -1.21 11.99
N LEU A 104 -1.08 -1.16 10.85
CA LEU A 104 -1.09 -2.20 9.82
C LEU A 104 -0.74 -3.58 10.39
N THR A 105 0.30 -3.66 11.22
CA THR A 105 0.74 -4.92 11.82
C THR A 105 -0.34 -5.53 12.70
N ALA A 106 -1.04 -4.71 13.51
CA ALA A 106 -2.13 -5.17 14.35
C ALA A 106 -3.33 -5.67 13.53
N GLU A 107 -3.74 -4.91 12.51
CA GLU A 107 -4.88 -5.26 11.65
C GLU A 107 -4.62 -6.51 10.83
N VAL A 108 -3.42 -6.67 10.29
CA VAL A 108 -3.03 -7.89 9.55
C VAL A 108 -3.05 -9.12 10.46
N GLN A 109 -2.67 -8.98 11.72
CA GLN A 109 -2.76 -10.08 12.68
C GLN A 109 -4.23 -10.49 12.90
N ILE A 110 -5.12 -9.52 13.11
CA ILE A 110 -6.57 -9.77 13.25
C ILE A 110 -7.14 -10.46 12.01
N ILE A 111 -6.78 -10.01 10.81
CA ILE A 111 -7.23 -10.61 9.55
C ILE A 111 -6.77 -12.08 9.45
N ARG A 112 -5.51 -12.36 9.80
CA ARG A 112 -4.94 -13.73 9.80
C ARG A 112 -5.56 -14.66 10.82
N ASP A 113 -5.97 -14.12 11.96
CA ASP A 113 -6.64 -14.89 13.01
C ASP A 113 -8.13 -15.13 12.69
N SER A 114 -8.70 -14.35 11.75
CA SER A 114 -10.13 -14.37 11.41
C SER A 114 -10.46 -15.06 10.09
N LEU A 115 -9.50 -15.18 9.17
CA LEU A 115 -9.68 -15.72 7.83
C LEU A 115 -8.59 -16.74 7.48
N ASP A 116 -8.94 -17.67 6.61
CA ASP A 116 -8.07 -18.74 6.14
C ASP A 116 -8.11 -18.93 4.62
N GLY A 117 -7.17 -19.73 4.11
CA GLY A 117 -7.12 -20.20 2.73
C GLY A 117 -7.24 -19.09 1.67
N GLY A 118 -8.11 -19.34 0.68
CA GLY A 118 -8.36 -18.42 -0.44
C GLY A 118 -9.02 -17.11 -0.01
N ASN A 119 -9.84 -17.13 1.05
CA ASN A 119 -10.49 -15.94 1.58
C ASN A 119 -9.46 -14.98 2.17
N LEU A 120 -8.55 -15.50 3.00
CA LEU A 120 -7.43 -14.73 3.56
C LEU A 120 -6.59 -14.11 2.44
N THR A 121 -6.21 -14.90 1.44
CA THR A 121 -5.39 -14.42 0.32
C THR A 121 -6.08 -13.28 -0.45
N SER A 122 -7.38 -13.43 -0.72
CA SER A 122 -8.16 -12.43 -1.45
C SER A 122 -8.33 -11.13 -0.66
N ILE A 123 -8.63 -11.23 0.63
CA ILE A 123 -8.78 -10.05 1.50
C ILE A 123 -7.44 -9.35 1.71
N MET A 124 -6.35 -10.08 1.91
CA MET A 124 -5.01 -9.50 2.06
C MET A 124 -4.54 -8.81 0.77
N LEU A 125 -4.83 -9.38 -0.41
CA LEU A 125 -4.55 -8.75 -1.69
C LEU A 125 -5.32 -7.45 -1.87
N GLU A 126 -6.62 -7.45 -1.60
CA GLU A 126 -7.46 -6.25 -1.70
C GLU A 126 -7.03 -5.19 -0.68
N PHE A 127 -6.72 -5.60 0.55
CA PHE A 127 -6.22 -4.70 1.60
C PHE A 127 -4.91 -4.02 1.18
N GLY A 128 -3.94 -4.78 0.65
CA GLY A 128 -2.67 -4.24 0.15
C GLY A 128 -2.85 -3.27 -1.01
N ARG A 129 -3.73 -3.57 -1.96
CA ARG A 129 -4.05 -2.66 -3.08
C ARG A 129 -4.66 -1.35 -2.58
N ARG A 130 -5.56 -1.41 -1.59
CA ARG A 130 -6.17 -0.21 -1.00
C ARG A 130 -5.18 0.61 -0.18
N PHE A 131 -4.31 -0.04 0.59
CA PHE A 131 -3.24 0.62 1.31
C PHE A 131 -2.30 1.34 0.34
N TYR A 132 -1.81 0.63 -0.69
CA TYR A 132 -0.99 1.21 -1.75
C TYR A 132 -1.65 2.47 -2.34
N LYS A 133 -2.93 2.40 -2.71
CA LYS A 133 -3.65 3.54 -3.27
C LYS A 133 -3.75 4.73 -2.31
N VAL A 134 -4.03 4.48 -1.03
CA VAL A 134 -4.08 5.54 -0.01
C VAL A 134 -2.72 6.19 0.16
N PHE A 135 -1.66 5.41 0.25
CA PHE A 135 -0.30 5.92 0.43
C PHE A 135 0.20 6.65 -0.81
N LEU A 136 -0.04 6.13 -2.01
CA LEU A 136 0.25 6.81 -3.27
C LEU A 136 -0.46 8.16 -3.36
N ASN A 137 -1.76 8.20 -3.03
CA ASN A 137 -2.51 9.45 -2.98
C ASN A 137 -1.97 10.43 -1.94
N HIS A 138 -1.40 9.94 -0.84
CA HIS A 138 -0.76 10.77 0.18
C HIS A 138 0.52 11.41 -0.36
N ILE A 139 1.39 10.64 -1.02
CA ILE A 139 2.62 11.13 -1.66
C ILE A 139 2.35 12.29 -2.62
N TYR A 140 1.29 12.18 -3.44
CA TYR A 140 0.91 13.23 -4.39
C TYR A 140 0.49 14.57 -3.75
N GLN A 141 0.31 14.64 -2.43
CA GLN A 141 -0.07 15.88 -1.76
C GLN A 141 1.12 16.73 -1.29
N PHE A 142 2.35 16.33 -1.62
CA PHE A 142 3.57 16.99 -1.18
C PHE A 142 4.44 17.40 -2.36
N THR A 143 5.41 18.26 -2.06
CA THR A 143 6.49 18.62 -2.98
C THR A 143 7.80 18.34 -2.26
N TYR A 144 8.76 17.75 -2.97
CA TYR A 144 9.95 17.14 -2.39
C TYR A 144 11.20 17.89 -2.80
N ASN A 145 12.02 18.27 -1.82
CA ASN A 145 13.44 18.52 -2.06
C ASN A 145 14.23 17.22 -1.92
N SER A 146 15.53 17.24 -2.26
CA SER A 146 16.36 16.02 -2.27
C SER A 146 16.36 15.30 -0.91
N GLN A 147 16.45 16.04 0.19
CA GLN A 147 16.46 15.46 1.54
C GLN A 147 15.10 14.86 1.91
N GLY A 148 14.00 15.59 1.68
CA GLY A 148 12.65 15.07 1.90
C GLY A 148 12.33 13.83 1.06
N ALA A 149 12.84 13.77 -0.17
CA ALA A 149 12.72 12.59 -1.02
C ALA A 149 13.47 11.37 -0.46
N MET A 150 14.65 11.56 0.15
CA MET A 150 15.36 10.48 0.84
C MET A 150 14.57 9.93 2.02
N LEU A 151 13.81 10.78 2.70
CA LEU A 151 13.02 10.39 3.87
C LEU A 151 11.78 9.62 3.45
N LEU A 152 11.15 10.03 2.35
CA LEU A 152 10.12 9.22 1.71
C LEU A 152 10.67 7.84 1.31
N LEU A 153 11.90 7.72 0.80
CA LEU A 153 12.50 6.41 0.51
C LEU A 153 12.68 5.58 1.78
N CYS A 154 13.06 6.18 2.91
CA CYS A 154 13.10 5.50 4.20
C CYS A 154 11.71 4.98 4.61
N ASP A 155 10.66 5.80 4.49
CA ASP A 155 9.27 5.39 4.77
C ASP A 155 8.81 4.24 3.86
N ILE A 156 9.02 4.37 2.55
CA ILE A 156 8.68 3.32 1.57
C ILE A 156 9.41 2.02 1.91
N ASN A 157 10.66 2.08 2.35
CA ASN A 157 11.40 0.88 2.74
C ASN A 157 10.83 0.20 3.98
N GLU A 158 10.31 0.97 4.93
CA GLU A 158 9.61 0.39 6.09
C GLU A 158 8.25 -0.19 5.71
N TYR A 159 7.49 0.47 4.84
CA TYR A 159 6.27 -0.11 4.29
C TYR A 159 6.55 -1.38 3.48
N ARG A 160 7.62 -1.41 2.67
CA ARG A 160 8.08 -2.62 1.95
C ARG A 160 8.35 -3.78 2.91
N LYS A 161 9.10 -3.56 3.98
CA LYS A 161 9.34 -4.60 5.00
C LYS A 161 8.03 -5.09 5.63
N CYS A 162 7.10 -4.19 5.91
CA CYS A 162 5.78 -4.53 6.43
C CYS A 162 5.00 -5.40 5.44
N VAL A 163 4.81 -4.95 4.19
CA VAL A 163 4.01 -5.68 3.19
C VAL A 163 4.65 -7.01 2.76
N MET A 164 5.98 -7.10 2.73
CA MET A 164 6.70 -8.35 2.44
C MET A 164 6.41 -9.44 3.49
N SER A 165 6.08 -9.04 4.72
CA SER A 165 5.65 -9.98 5.76
C SER A 165 4.25 -10.55 5.49
N TRP A 166 3.44 -9.90 4.63
CA TRP A 166 2.07 -10.31 4.32
C TRP A 166 2.01 -11.52 3.39
N LYS A 167 3.09 -11.78 2.64
CA LYS A 167 3.23 -12.88 1.69
C LYS A 167 2.25 -12.79 0.50
N ILE A 168 2.08 -11.58 -0.03
CA ILE A 168 1.25 -11.31 -1.21
C ILE A 168 2.14 -10.73 -2.33
N PRO A 169 2.62 -11.56 -3.27
CA PRO A 169 3.63 -11.15 -4.26
C PRO A 169 3.25 -9.93 -5.11
N ASP A 170 1.97 -9.81 -5.47
CA ASP A 170 1.48 -8.67 -6.24
C ASP A 170 1.67 -7.35 -5.50
N VAL A 171 1.40 -7.34 -4.19
CA VAL A 171 1.55 -6.14 -3.35
C VAL A 171 3.03 -5.83 -3.17
N ASP A 172 3.87 -6.84 -2.98
CA ASP A 172 5.32 -6.68 -2.90
C ASP A 172 5.86 -6.00 -4.16
N LYS A 173 5.50 -6.50 -5.36
CA LYS A 173 5.88 -5.91 -6.66
C LYS A 173 5.40 -4.46 -6.80
N GLN A 174 4.20 -4.13 -6.32
CA GLN A 174 3.69 -2.76 -6.36
C GLN A 174 4.55 -1.80 -5.51
N PHE A 175 4.97 -2.22 -4.33
CA PHE A 175 5.83 -1.40 -3.47
C PHE A 175 7.28 -1.32 -3.96
N GLU A 176 7.82 -2.34 -4.64
CA GLU A 176 9.09 -2.23 -5.38
C GLU A 176 9.04 -1.14 -6.45
N SER A 177 7.97 -1.15 -7.25
CA SER A 177 7.77 -0.17 -8.31
C SER A 177 7.59 1.24 -7.74
N LEU A 178 6.90 1.37 -6.59
CA LEU A 178 6.77 2.65 -5.87
C LEU A 178 8.10 3.18 -5.35
N HIS A 179 8.96 2.30 -4.83
CA HIS A 179 10.30 2.70 -4.42
C HIS A 179 11.12 3.20 -5.62
N ALA A 180 11.02 2.54 -6.77
CA ALA A 180 11.65 3.01 -8.01
C ALA A 180 11.08 4.36 -8.50
N LEU A 181 9.77 4.60 -8.36
CA LEU A 181 9.15 5.89 -8.66
C LEU A 181 9.66 7.00 -7.72
N ALA A 182 9.73 6.73 -6.42
CA ALA A 182 10.25 7.69 -5.45
C ALA A 182 11.74 8.00 -5.65
N ASN A 183 12.52 7.05 -6.19
CA ASN A 183 13.92 7.30 -6.56
C ASN A 183 14.06 8.41 -7.61
N LEU A 184 13.05 8.62 -8.47
CA LEU A 184 13.02 9.74 -9.42
C LEU A 184 13.00 11.11 -8.74
N LEU A 185 12.61 11.18 -7.47
CA LEU A 185 12.60 12.40 -6.67
C LEU A 185 13.98 12.73 -6.07
N VAL A 186 14.89 11.75 -6.02
CA VAL A 186 16.21 11.86 -5.39
C VAL A 186 17.31 12.08 -6.42
N VAL A 187 17.27 11.35 -7.54
CA VAL A 187 18.35 11.40 -8.54
C VAL A 187 18.59 12.82 -9.05
N VAL A 188 19.84 13.14 -9.34
CA VAL A 188 20.18 14.42 -9.99
C VAL A 188 19.57 14.47 -11.39
N PRO A 189 19.20 15.66 -11.90
CA PRO A 189 18.55 15.82 -13.21
C PRO A 189 19.21 15.07 -14.36
N GLU A 190 20.53 15.03 -14.39
CA GLU A 190 21.35 14.40 -15.43
C GLU A 190 21.11 12.88 -15.53
N ASN A 191 20.80 12.23 -14.40
CA ASN A 191 20.57 10.79 -14.32
C ASN A 191 19.08 10.41 -14.42
N LEU A 192 18.19 11.38 -14.60
CA LEU A 192 16.74 11.16 -14.52
C LEU A 192 16.23 10.28 -15.66
N ASN A 193 16.74 10.44 -16.89
CA ASN A 193 16.37 9.59 -18.03
C ASN A 193 16.72 8.11 -17.81
N GLU A 194 17.90 7.85 -17.24
CA GLU A 194 18.33 6.49 -16.92
C GLU A 194 17.42 5.88 -15.84
N ALA A 195 17.13 6.65 -14.78
CA ALA A 195 16.23 6.22 -13.72
C ALA A 195 14.81 5.92 -14.24
N CYS A 196 14.28 6.72 -15.17
CA CYS A 196 13.00 6.48 -15.85
C CYS A 196 12.98 5.21 -16.73
N SER A 197 14.15 4.65 -17.04
CA SER A 197 14.31 3.43 -17.85
C SER A 197 14.52 2.18 -16.99
N SER A 198 14.39 2.29 -15.66
CA SER A 198 14.46 1.16 -14.74
C SER A 198 13.50 0.03 -15.11
N GLN A 199 13.97 -1.21 -15.04
CA GLN A 199 13.15 -2.41 -15.26
C GLN A 199 11.96 -2.49 -14.29
N LEU A 200 12.07 -1.88 -13.10
CA LEU A 200 11.00 -1.83 -12.11
C LEU A 200 9.85 -0.87 -12.52
N LEU A 201 10.06 -0.05 -13.55
CA LEU A 201 9.08 0.90 -14.06
C LEU A 201 8.50 0.49 -15.42
N VAL A 202 8.87 -0.68 -15.95
CA VAL A 202 8.46 -1.12 -17.30
C VAL A 202 6.95 -1.23 -17.46
N ASP A 203 6.26 -1.70 -16.41
CA ASP A 203 4.80 -1.90 -16.38
C ASP A 203 4.05 -0.67 -15.85
N ILE A 204 4.76 0.42 -15.53
CA ILE A 204 4.18 1.64 -14.95
C ILE A 204 3.84 2.62 -16.07
N ASP A 205 2.61 3.16 -16.03
CA ASP A 205 2.17 4.18 -16.97
C ASP A 205 3.11 5.39 -16.94
N ARG A 206 3.52 5.84 -18.13
CA ARG A 206 4.35 7.03 -18.31
C ARG A 206 3.70 8.28 -17.73
N THR A 207 2.37 8.35 -17.69
CA THR A 207 1.66 9.45 -17.03
C THR A 207 2.00 9.49 -15.54
N MET A 208 2.00 8.34 -14.86
CA MET A 208 2.36 8.22 -13.45
C MET A 208 3.83 8.58 -13.21
N VAL A 209 4.75 8.09 -14.05
CA VAL A 209 6.18 8.45 -13.99
C VAL A 209 6.37 9.97 -14.07
N ASN A 210 5.73 10.61 -15.06
CA ASN A 210 5.79 12.05 -15.24
C ASN A 210 5.15 12.82 -14.07
N SER A 211 4.06 12.31 -13.50
CA SER A 211 3.43 12.89 -12.32
C SER A 211 4.33 12.84 -11.08
N PHE A 212 5.13 11.78 -10.90
CA PHE A 212 6.12 11.74 -9.82
C PHE A 212 7.20 12.82 -10.02
N ILE A 213 7.76 12.94 -11.22
CA ILE A 213 8.80 13.93 -11.50
C ILE A 213 8.32 15.37 -11.21
N GLN A 214 7.05 15.65 -11.43
CA GLN A 214 6.42 16.95 -11.11
C GLN A 214 6.37 17.26 -9.62
N LEU A 215 6.51 16.26 -8.73
CA LEU A 215 6.55 16.48 -7.29
C LEU A 215 7.88 17.06 -6.80
N ARG A 216 8.90 17.14 -7.66
CA ARG A 216 10.19 17.72 -7.28
C ARG A 216 10.12 19.25 -7.20
N VAL A 217 10.76 19.85 -6.20
CA VAL A 217 10.89 21.32 -6.10
C VAL A 217 11.64 21.92 -7.29
N ASP A 218 12.60 21.19 -7.87
CA ASP A 218 13.44 21.60 -9.00
C ASP A 218 12.88 21.12 -10.36
N TYR A 219 11.60 20.73 -10.43
CA TYR A 219 10.99 20.17 -11.64
C TYR A 219 11.25 20.99 -12.92
N ARG A 220 11.19 22.32 -12.84
CA ARG A 220 11.38 23.20 -14.01
C ARG A 220 12.75 23.07 -14.66
N SER A 221 13.79 22.85 -13.85
CA SER A 221 15.16 22.60 -14.29
C SER A 221 15.37 21.12 -14.61
N ALA A 222 14.80 20.21 -13.82
CA ALA A 222 14.93 18.77 -14.03
C ALA A 222 14.36 18.32 -15.38
N LYS A 223 13.19 18.85 -15.78
CA LYS A 223 12.54 18.50 -17.05
C LYS A 223 13.34 18.83 -18.30
N LEU A 224 14.33 19.72 -18.21
CA LEU A 224 15.21 20.07 -19.36
C LEU A 224 16.16 18.92 -19.72
N HIS A 225 16.39 18.01 -18.77
CA HIS A 225 17.24 16.84 -18.94
C HIS A 225 16.44 15.62 -19.40
N LEU A 226 15.11 15.67 -19.34
CA LEU A 226 14.29 14.63 -19.92
C LEU A 226 14.35 14.75 -21.44
N ASN A 227 14.56 13.63 -22.12
CA ASN A 227 14.38 13.60 -23.57
C ASN A 227 12.95 14.06 -23.86
N ALA A 228 12.77 14.98 -24.81
CA ALA A 228 11.44 15.33 -25.30
C ALA A 228 10.79 14.04 -25.81
N VAL A 229 9.84 13.52 -25.05
CA VAL A 229 8.98 12.41 -25.47
C VAL A 229 7.94 12.96 -26.42
#